data_AF-A0A7C9E701-F1
#
_entry.id   AF-A0A7C9E701-F1
#
_cell.length_a   1.000
_cell.length_b   1.000
_cell.length_c   1.000
_cell.angle_alpha   90.00
_cell.angle_beta   90.00
_cell.angle_gamma   90.00
#
_symmetry.space_group_name_H-M   'P 1'
#
loop_
_entity.id
_entity.type
_entity.pdbx_description
1 polymer ?
#
loop_
_entity_poly.entity_id
_entity_poly.type
_entity_poly.pdbx_seq_one_letter_code
_entity_poly.pdbx_strand_id
1 'polypeptide(L)'
;FFKSKTLNPSNLHNCMSKMAIFRSRAWVSRAFSSLSSNPLRVCIVGSGPAGFYTAEKMLKADQKAEVDILDRLPTPFGLVRSGVAPDHPETKIVMNQFTRVAQNDRCTFLGNVNLGSSVSLKELRDLYHVVVLAYGAESDRVLGIPGEDLEGIYSAREFVWWYNGHPDCRNLAPDLESTDTAVILGQGNVALDVARILVRPTDELATTDIASHALSALERSSIRKVYLVGRRGPVQAACTAKELREILGLRNLHIDIQESDLQTTPADER
;
A
#
# COMPACT_ATOMS: atom_id res chain seq x y z
N PHE A 1 -17.58 -3.78 1.89
CA PHE A 1 -17.83 -4.87 2.85
C PHE A 1 -17.36 -6.18 2.26
N PHE A 2 -16.10 -6.56 2.52
CA PHE A 2 -15.54 -7.85 2.12
C PHE A 2 -16.05 -8.93 3.08
N LYS A 3 -16.59 -10.04 2.55
CA LYS A 3 -16.93 -11.22 3.36
C LYS A 3 -15.64 -11.95 3.75
N SER A 4 -15.15 -11.69 4.96
CA SER A 4 -14.15 -12.52 5.63
C SER A 4 -14.77 -13.91 5.91
N LYS A 5 -14.27 -14.96 5.27
CA LYS A 5 -14.54 -16.34 5.72
C LYS A 5 -13.39 -16.78 6.63
N THR A 6 -13.68 -16.84 7.92
CA THR A 6 -12.84 -17.55 8.91
C THR A 6 -13.09 -19.06 8.76
N LEU A 7 -12.02 -19.85 8.60
CA LEU A 7 -12.07 -21.31 8.55
C LEU A 7 -12.14 -21.87 9.97
N ASN A 8 -13.10 -22.76 10.24
CA ASN A 8 -13.26 -23.48 11.51
C ASN A 8 -12.96 -24.99 11.28
N PRO A 9 -12.13 -25.66 12.09
CA PRO A 9 -11.64 -27.01 11.80
C PRO A 9 -12.47 -28.09 12.51
N SER A 10 -13.52 -28.61 11.88
CA SER A 10 -14.26 -29.75 12.45
C SER A 10 -15.14 -30.52 11.45
N ASN A 11 -14.61 -30.91 10.27
CA ASN A 11 -15.33 -31.81 9.36
C ASN A 11 -14.39 -32.74 8.56
N LEU A 12 -13.46 -33.40 9.25
CA LEU A 12 -12.79 -34.61 8.77
C LEU A 12 -13.18 -35.78 9.66
N HIS A 13 -14.33 -36.40 9.40
CA HIS A 13 -14.62 -37.82 9.69
C HIS A 13 -16.08 -38.14 9.36
N ASN A 14 -16.37 -38.42 8.08
CA ASN A 14 -17.44 -39.35 7.70
C ASN A 14 -17.50 -39.50 6.18
N CYS A 15 -16.77 -40.47 5.62
CA CYS A 15 -17.20 -41.15 4.39
C CYS A 15 -16.38 -42.42 4.18
N MET A 16 -16.62 -43.46 4.98
CA MET A 16 -16.14 -44.81 4.69
C MET A 16 -17.21 -45.83 5.08
N SER A 17 -18.11 -46.16 4.14
CA SER A 17 -18.66 -47.52 4.00
C SER A 17 -19.74 -47.60 2.92
N LYS A 18 -19.72 -48.75 2.23
CA LYS A 18 -20.70 -49.31 1.29
C LYS A 18 -20.50 -48.94 -0.18
N MET A 19 -19.98 -49.87 -0.98
CA MET A 19 -20.84 -50.76 -1.78
C MET A 19 -20.02 -51.82 -2.53
N ALA A 20 -20.67 -52.96 -2.70
CA ALA A 20 -20.12 -54.22 -3.15
C ALA A 20 -20.02 -54.34 -4.68
N ILE A 21 -18.98 -55.08 -5.08
CA ILE A 21 -18.84 -56.01 -6.20
C ILE A 21 -20.02 -56.06 -7.20
N PHE A 22 -19.78 -55.58 -8.42
CA PHE A 22 -20.40 -56.12 -9.64
C PHE A 22 -19.35 -56.17 -10.75
N ARG A 23 -19.10 -57.37 -11.28
CA ARG A 23 -18.28 -57.60 -12.47
C ARG A 23 -19.15 -57.42 -13.70
N SER A 24 -18.78 -56.52 -14.60
CA SER A 24 -19.22 -56.54 -15.99
C SER A 24 -18.07 -56.11 -16.90
N ARG A 25 -17.85 -56.92 -17.95
CA ARG A 25 -16.86 -56.69 -19.00
C ARG A 25 -17.16 -55.38 -19.70
N ALA A 26 -16.26 -54.41 -19.63
CA ALA A 26 -16.30 -53.21 -20.45
C ALA A 26 -15.05 -53.17 -21.35
N TRP A 27 -15.31 -52.92 -22.62
CA TRP A 27 -14.32 -52.74 -23.67
C TRP A 27 -13.27 -51.71 -23.27
N VAL A 28 -12.00 -52.00 -23.57
CA VAL A 28 -10.92 -51.01 -23.45
C VAL A 28 -11.13 -49.98 -24.57
N SER A 29 -11.94 -48.97 -24.30
CA SER A 29 -11.78 -47.70 -25.00
C SER A 29 -10.49 -47.09 -24.45
N ARG A 30 -9.50 -46.87 -25.31
CA ARG A 30 -8.44 -45.92 -24.99
C ARG A 30 -9.08 -44.54 -24.99
N ALA A 31 -9.66 -44.16 -23.86
CA ALA A 31 -9.89 -42.76 -23.58
C ALA A 31 -8.49 -42.15 -23.42
N PHE A 32 -8.04 -41.40 -24.42
CA PHE A 32 -7.07 -40.35 -24.16
C PHE A 32 -7.73 -39.44 -23.13
N SER A 33 -7.34 -39.56 -21.87
CA SER A 33 -7.65 -38.55 -20.87
C SER A 33 -7.07 -37.26 -21.44
N SER A 34 -7.92 -36.36 -21.92
CA SER A 34 -7.51 -34.97 -22.06
C SER A 34 -7.02 -34.60 -20.67
N LEU A 35 -5.70 -34.37 -20.55
CA LEU A 35 -5.03 -33.93 -19.33
C LEU A 35 -6.02 -33.10 -18.51
N SER A 36 -6.35 -33.59 -17.31
CA SER A 36 -7.00 -32.78 -16.28
C SER A 36 -6.16 -31.52 -16.14
N SER A 37 -6.51 -30.46 -16.88
CA SER A 37 -5.85 -29.17 -16.78
C SER A 37 -6.38 -28.55 -15.51
N ASN A 38 -5.79 -28.96 -14.39
CA ASN A 38 -6.01 -28.29 -13.12
C ASN A 38 -5.83 -26.79 -13.37
N PRO A 39 -6.72 -25.95 -12.83
CA PRO A 39 -6.63 -24.50 -13.02
C PRO A 39 -5.25 -24.01 -12.60
N LEU A 40 -4.70 -23.05 -13.35
CA LEU A 40 -3.44 -22.41 -13.00
C LEU A 40 -3.64 -21.61 -11.70
N ARG A 41 -3.24 -22.19 -10.57
CA ARG A 41 -3.22 -21.52 -9.26
C ARG A 41 -2.02 -20.58 -9.11
N VAL A 42 -2.30 -19.29 -8.91
CA VAL A 42 -1.33 -18.22 -8.70
C VAL A 42 -1.53 -17.62 -7.32
N CYS A 43 -0.48 -17.55 -6.51
CA CYS A 43 -0.47 -16.81 -5.25
C CYS A 43 0.28 -15.49 -5.43
N ILE A 44 -0.29 -14.40 -4.95
CA ILE A 44 0.31 -13.06 -4.97
C ILE A 44 0.44 -12.59 -3.53
N VAL A 45 1.65 -12.27 -3.10
CA VAL A 45 1.93 -11.78 -1.74
C VAL A 45 2.03 -10.26 -1.77
N GLY A 46 1.02 -9.58 -1.25
CA GLY A 46 0.86 -8.13 -1.23
C GLY A 46 -0.31 -7.69 -2.10
N SER A 47 -1.24 -6.92 -1.51
CA SER A 47 -2.46 -6.43 -2.17
C SER A 47 -2.38 -4.96 -2.58
N GLY A 48 -1.17 -4.43 -2.76
CA GLY A 48 -0.96 -3.11 -3.36
C GLY A 48 -1.23 -3.11 -4.89
N PRO A 49 -0.96 -1.99 -5.58
CA PRO A 49 -1.13 -1.88 -7.03
C PRO A 49 -0.43 -2.99 -7.81
N ALA A 50 0.82 -3.31 -7.47
CA ALA A 50 1.57 -4.38 -8.14
C ALA A 50 0.85 -5.74 -8.06
N GLY A 51 0.29 -6.07 -6.89
CA GLY A 51 -0.45 -7.30 -6.69
C GLY A 51 -1.74 -7.34 -7.50
N PHE A 52 -2.56 -6.28 -7.42
CA PHE A 52 -3.83 -6.25 -8.16
C PHE A 52 -3.67 -6.15 -9.67
N TYR A 53 -2.68 -5.41 -10.18
CA TYR A 53 -2.40 -5.40 -11.61
C TYR A 53 -1.90 -6.77 -12.10
N THR A 54 -1.09 -7.46 -11.30
CA THR A 54 -0.68 -8.84 -11.59
C THR A 54 -1.90 -9.76 -11.64
N ALA A 55 -2.77 -9.71 -10.63
CA ALA A 55 -3.99 -10.51 -10.56
C ALA A 55 -4.87 -10.28 -11.79
N GLU A 56 -5.12 -9.02 -12.14
CA GLU A 56 -5.92 -8.66 -13.31
C GLU A 56 -5.34 -9.23 -14.61
N LYS A 57 -4.02 -9.13 -14.79
CA LYS A 57 -3.35 -9.63 -15.99
C LYS A 57 -3.42 -11.16 -16.06
N MET A 58 -3.24 -11.87 -14.95
CA MET A 58 -3.36 -13.33 -14.91
C MET A 58 -4.79 -13.79 -15.24
N LEU A 59 -5.80 -13.17 -14.63
CA LEU A 59 -7.21 -13.51 -14.85
C LEU A 59 -7.67 -13.23 -16.29
N LYS A 60 -7.09 -12.23 -16.95
CA LYS A 60 -7.33 -11.92 -18.37
C LYS A 60 -6.59 -12.87 -19.32
N ALA A 61 -5.36 -13.24 -18.99
CA ALA A 61 -4.51 -14.08 -19.82
C ALA A 61 -5.00 -15.54 -19.87
N ASP A 62 -5.53 -16.07 -18.77
CA ASP A 62 -6.01 -17.45 -18.69
C ASP A 62 -7.39 -17.51 -18.00
N GLN A 63 -8.39 -18.05 -18.72
CA GLN A 63 -9.76 -18.19 -18.25
C GLN A 63 -9.92 -19.25 -17.16
N LYS A 64 -8.95 -20.16 -17.01
CA LYS A 64 -8.91 -21.17 -15.95
C LYS A 64 -7.98 -20.79 -14.79
N ALA A 65 -7.26 -19.67 -14.88
CA ALA A 65 -6.42 -19.25 -13.76
C ALA A 65 -7.27 -18.88 -12.54
N GLU A 66 -6.80 -19.29 -11.37
CA GLU A 66 -7.30 -18.94 -10.04
C GLU A 66 -6.20 -18.16 -9.32
N VAL A 67 -6.56 -17.02 -8.73
CA VAL A 67 -5.62 -16.10 -8.10
C VAL A 67 -5.98 -15.90 -6.63
N ASP A 68 -5.04 -16.17 -5.74
CA ASP A 68 -5.14 -15.81 -4.33
C ASP A 68 -4.19 -14.64 -4.04
N ILE A 69 -4.72 -13.57 -3.43
CA ILE A 69 -3.96 -12.40 -3.01
C ILE A 69 -3.87 -12.44 -1.48
N LEU A 70 -2.67 -12.67 -0.96
CA LEU A 70 -2.35 -12.61 0.47
C LEU A 70 -1.95 -11.19 0.85
N ASP A 71 -2.37 -10.72 2.01
CA ASP A 71 -1.85 -9.49 2.59
C ASP A 71 -1.75 -9.62 4.11
N ARG A 72 -0.73 -8.97 4.69
CA ARG A 72 -0.57 -8.95 6.14
C ARG A 72 -1.65 -8.13 6.83
N LEU A 73 -2.18 -7.11 6.16
CA LEU A 73 -3.22 -6.25 6.69
C LEU A 73 -4.60 -6.87 6.42
N PRO A 74 -5.61 -6.52 7.25
CA PRO A 74 -6.99 -6.95 7.00
C PRO A 74 -7.63 -6.18 5.83
N THR A 75 -7.05 -5.04 5.45
CA THR A 75 -7.56 -4.16 4.40
C THR A 75 -6.65 -4.17 3.18
N PRO A 76 -7.19 -4.35 1.97
CA PRO A 76 -6.38 -4.38 0.75
C PRO A 76 -5.95 -2.97 0.28
N PHE A 77 -5.27 -2.96 -0.87
CA PHE A 77 -4.88 -1.79 -1.70
C PHE A 77 -3.55 -1.13 -1.33
N GLY A 78 -2.89 -1.57 -0.26
CA GLY A 78 -1.57 -1.08 0.16
C GLY A 78 -1.49 0.45 0.20
N LEU A 79 -0.42 1.01 -0.38
CA LEU A 79 -0.18 2.45 -0.37
C LEU A 79 -1.23 3.29 -1.11
N VAL A 80 -2.12 2.72 -1.91
CA VAL A 80 -3.25 3.52 -2.43
C VAL A 80 -4.18 3.94 -1.29
N ARG A 81 -4.33 3.08 -0.29
CA ARG A 81 -5.10 3.37 0.93
C ARG A 81 -4.26 4.10 1.98
N SER A 82 -3.04 3.61 2.23
CA SER A 82 -2.23 4.06 3.38
C SER A 82 -1.09 5.03 3.06
N GLY A 83 -0.83 5.30 1.78
CA GLY A 83 0.26 6.16 1.32
C GLY A 83 -0.24 7.43 0.63
N VAL A 84 -1.11 7.28 -0.38
CA VAL A 84 -1.70 8.42 -1.10
C VAL A 84 -2.38 9.35 -0.12
N ALA A 85 -2.01 10.64 -0.17
CA ALA A 85 -2.49 11.63 0.77
C ALA A 85 -4.03 11.76 0.70
N PRO A 86 -4.69 12.08 1.83
CA PRO A 86 -6.14 12.14 1.89
C PRO A 86 -6.72 13.29 1.04
N ASP A 87 -5.90 14.31 0.74
CA ASP A 87 -6.24 15.40 -0.18
C ASP A 87 -6.04 15.06 -1.68
N HIS A 88 -5.68 13.81 -2.00
CA HIS A 88 -5.59 13.27 -3.38
C HIS A 88 -6.59 12.13 -3.65
N PRO A 89 -7.90 12.34 -3.48
CA PRO A 89 -8.90 11.29 -3.70
C PRO A 89 -8.93 10.79 -5.14
N GLU A 90 -8.52 11.61 -6.12
CA GLU A 90 -8.48 11.25 -7.53
C GLU A 90 -7.49 10.11 -7.81
N THR A 91 -6.37 10.08 -7.07
CA THR A 91 -5.38 9.00 -7.18
C THR A 91 -5.90 7.70 -6.57
N LYS A 92 -6.79 7.79 -5.57
CA LYS A 92 -7.42 6.62 -4.92
C LYS A 92 -8.50 5.95 -5.80
N ILE A 93 -8.96 6.58 -6.89
CA ILE A 93 -9.99 6.04 -7.80
C ILE A 93 -9.61 4.66 -8.38
N VAL A 94 -8.31 4.35 -8.51
CA VAL A 94 -7.83 3.04 -8.98
C VAL A 94 -8.35 1.87 -8.11
N MET A 95 -8.70 2.12 -6.84
CA MET A 95 -9.34 1.12 -5.97
C MET A 95 -10.63 0.54 -6.58
N ASN A 96 -11.35 1.29 -7.43
CA ASN A 96 -12.53 0.77 -8.13
C ASN A 96 -12.16 -0.36 -9.10
N GLN A 97 -11.03 -0.25 -9.79
CA GLN A 97 -10.51 -1.32 -10.66
C GLN A 97 -10.11 -2.54 -9.82
N PHE A 98 -9.37 -2.33 -8.73
CA PHE A 98 -8.93 -3.41 -7.86
C PHE A 98 -10.10 -4.12 -7.18
N THR A 99 -11.15 -3.38 -6.81
CA THR A 99 -12.39 -3.95 -6.27
C THR A 99 -13.05 -4.89 -7.27
N ARG A 100 -13.12 -4.52 -8.56
CA ARG A 100 -13.65 -5.41 -9.61
C ARG A 100 -12.82 -6.68 -9.77
N VAL A 101 -11.50 -6.58 -9.65
CA VAL A 101 -10.61 -7.75 -9.66
C VAL A 101 -10.88 -8.66 -8.47
N ALA A 102 -10.98 -8.10 -7.27
CA ALA A 102 -11.26 -8.84 -6.04
C ALA A 102 -12.66 -9.46 -5.98
N GLN A 103 -13.60 -8.95 -6.78
CA GLN A 103 -14.96 -9.49 -6.92
C GLN A 103 -15.08 -10.60 -7.97
N ASN A 104 -14.01 -10.88 -8.72
CA ASN A 104 -14.00 -11.99 -9.65
C ASN A 104 -14.08 -13.32 -8.89
N ASP A 105 -14.96 -14.24 -9.29
CA ASP A 105 -15.13 -15.55 -8.64
C ASP A 105 -13.84 -16.39 -8.60
N ARG A 106 -12.88 -16.09 -9.48
CA ARG A 106 -11.56 -16.73 -9.55
C ARG A 106 -10.47 -15.98 -8.76
N CYS A 107 -10.84 -14.95 -8.00
CA CYS A 107 -9.92 -14.16 -7.18
C CYS A 107 -10.32 -14.23 -5.70
N THR A 108 -9.42 -14.72 -4.84
CA THR A 108 -9.63 -14.71 -3.39
C THR A 108 -8.70 -13.72 -2.72
N PHE A 109 -9.22 -12.87 -1.84
CA PHE A 109 -8.40 -12.04 -0.95
C PHE A 109 -8.31 -12.68 0.44
N LEU A 110 -7.08 -12.82 0.94
CA LEU A 110 -6.76 -13.41 2.24
C LEU A 110 -5.92 -12.41 3.04
N GLY A 111 -6.59 -11.52 3.77
CA GLY A 111 -5.95 -10.56 4.68
C GLY A 111 -5.53 -11.18 6.01
N ASN A 112 -4.73 -10.46 6.80
CA ASN A 112 -4.12 -10.95 8.05
C ASN A 112 -3.22 -12.19 7.87
N VAL A 113 -2.62 -12.37 6.69
CA VAL A 113 -1.71 -13.48 6.39
C VAL A 113 -0.31 -12.92 6.11
N ASN A 114 0.60 -13.12 7.05
CA ASN A 114 1.99 -12.69 6.93
C ASN A 114 2.87 -13.77 6.29
N LEU A 115 3.57 -13.42 5.21
CA LEU A 115 4.64 -14.26 4.68
C LEU A 115 5.80 -14.31 5.70
N GLY A 116 6.28 -15.52 5.99
CA GLY A 116 7.37 -15.78 6.94
C GLY A 116 6.91 -16.12 8.36
N SER A 117 5.72 -15.68 8.79
CA SER A 117 5.18 -16.01 10.13
C SER A 117 3.86 -16.77 10.09
N SER A 118 2.89 -16.39 9.26
CA SER A 118 1.63 -17.14 9.08
C SER A 118 1.80 -18.29 8.09
N VAL A 119 2.60 -18.09 7.05
CA VAL A 119 2.91 -19.08 6.02
C VAL A 119 4.32 -18.85 5.48
N SER A 120 5.08 -19.90 5.23
CA SER A 120 6.41 -19.81 4.65
C SER A 120 6.36 -19.73 3.11
N LEU A 121 7.40 -19.15 2.51
CA LEU A 121 7.53 -19.13 1.05
C LEU A 121 7.61 -20.55 0.46
N LYS A 122 8.18 -21.49 1.20
CA LYS A 122 8.26 -22.90 0.77
C LYS A 122 6.86 -23.51 0.66
N GLU A 123 6.02 -23.35 1.69
CA GLU A 123 4.64 -23.85 1.67
C GLU A 123 3.85 -23.24 0.50
N LEU A 124 3.99 -21.94 0.23
CA LEU A 124 3.34 -21.33 -0.93
C LEU A 124 3.82 -21.94 -2.25
N ARG A 125 5.11 -22.23 -2.41
CA ARG A 125 5.65 -22.87 -3.61
C ARG A 125 5.24 -24.33 -3.77
N ASP A 126 4.93 -25.02 -2.67
CA ASP A 126 4.42 -26.39 -2.68
C ASP A 126 2.91 -26.41 -3.02
N LEU A 127 2.15 -25.36 -2.68
CA LEU A 127 0.71 -25.26 -2.90
C LEU A 127 0.32 -24.65 -4.26
N TYR A 128 1.08 -23.67 -4.75
CA TYR A 128 0.76 -22.90 -5.95
C TYR A 128 1.73 -23.17 -7.09
N HIS A 129 1.25 -23.05 -8.33
CA HIS A 129 2.13 -23.19 -9.51
C HIS A 129 3.03 -21.97 -9.69
N VAL A 130 2.53 -20.79 -9.29
CA VAL A 130 3.25 -19.52 -9.39
C VAL A 130 3.07 -18.75 -8.08
N VAL A 131 4.15 -18.19 -7.56
CA VAL A 131 4.14 -17.26 -6.43
C VAL A 131 4.76 -15.94 -6.88
N VAL A 132 4.03 -14.83 -6.74
CA VAL A 132 4.49 -13.49 -7.06
C VAL A 132 4.66 -12.68 -5.77
N LEU A 133 5.85 -12.14 -5.57
CA LEU A 133 6.15 -11.25 -4.45
C LEU A 133 5.87 -9.81 -4.87
N ALA A 134 4.84 -9.21 -4.29
CA ALA A 134 4.34 -7.87 -4.60
C ALA A 134 4.11 -7.04 -3.32
N TYR A 135 4.88 -7.30 -2.27
CA TYR A 135 4.72 -6.73 -0.93
C TYR A 135 5.29 -5.30 -0.76
N GLY A 136 5.84 -4.71 -1.83
CA GLY A 136 6.37 -3.35 -1.80
C GLY A 136 7.65 -3.20 -0.98
N ALA A 137 7.89 -2.00 -0.47
CA ALA A 137 9.02 -1.66 0.38
C ALA A 137 8.51 -0.99 1.66
N GLU A 138 8.62 -1.69 2.79
CA GLU A 138 8.09 -1.22 4.08
C GLU A 138 9.15 -0.55 4.96
N SER A 139 10.45 -0.74 4.66
CA SER A 139 11.56 -0.18 5.42
C SER A 139 11.87 1.27 5.04
N ASP A 140 12.17 2.10 6.03
CA ASP A 140 12.68 3.45 5.81
C ASP A 140 14.20 3.47 5.58
N ARG A 141 14.65 4.56 4.97
CA ARG A 141 16.09 4.89 4.93
C ARG A 141 16.42 5.67 6.19
N VAL A 142 17.30 5.12 7.01
CA VAL A 142 17.92 5.84 8.13
C VAL A 142 18.87 6.92 7.60
N LEU A 143 19.03 8.01 8.34
CA LEU A 143 19.92 9.11 7.98
C LEU A 143 21.36 8.78 8.36
N GLY A 144 21.57 8.01 9.43
CA GLY A 144 22.89 7.65 9.93
C GLY A 144 23.60 8.84 10.57
N ILE A 145 22.86 9.74 11.22
CA ILE A 145 23.39 10.98 11.82
C ILE A 145 23.17 11.01 13.33
N PRO A 146 24.06 11.67 14.10
CA PRO A 146 23.87 11.81 15.54
C PRO A 146 22.53 12.45 15.89
N GLY A 147 21.80 11.81 16.79
CA GLY A 147 20.51 12.30 17.29
C GLY A 147 19.30 11.89 16.45
N GLU A 148 19.42 11.04 15.43
CA GLU A 148 18.28 10.61 14.59
C GLU A 148 17.20 9.81 15.35
N ASP A 149 17.51 9.30 16.55
CA ASP A 149 16.59 8.59 17.43
C ASP A 149 15.93 9.50 18.51
N LEU A 150 16.15 10.81 18.47
CA LEU A 150 15.54 11.75 19.42
C LEU A 150 14.02 11.84 19.19
N GLU A 151 13.29 12.12 20.28
CA GLU A 151 11.85 12.40 20.20
C GLU A 151 11.58 13.61 19.29
N GLY A 152 10.51 13.53 18.49
CA GLY A 152 10.18 14.52 17.47
C GLY A 152 10.79 14.24 16.09
N ILE A 153 11.66 13.23 15.96
CA ILE A 153 12.19 12.77 14.67
C ILE A 153 11.38 11.55 14.21
N TYR A 154 10.79 11.68 13.03
CA TYR A 154 9.96 10.65 12.42
C TYR A 154 10.33 10.47 10.95
N SER A 155 10.22 9.26 10.43
CA SER A 155 10.23 9.08 8.99
C SER A 155 8.96 9.70 8.37
N ALA A 156 9.09 10.22 7.15
CA ALA A 156 7.93 10.72 6.42
C ALA A 156 6.86 9.62 6.23
N ARG A 157 7.28 8.36 6.05
CA ARG A 157 6.38 7.22 5.92
C ARG A 157 5.56 6.99 7.19
N GLU A 158 6.16 7.06 8.37
CA GLU A 158 5.43 6.92 9.65
C GLU A 158 4.39 8.02 9.82
N PHE A 159 4.74 9.27 9.52
CA PHE A 159 3.80 10.39 9.57
C PHE A 159 2.66 10.23 8.55
N VAL A 160 2.97 9.78 7.34
CA VAL A 160 1.98 9.46 6.29
C VAL A 160 1.04 8.35 6.74
N TRP A 161 1.59 7.27 7.28
CA TRP A 161 0.84 6.14 7.80
C TRP A 161 -0.03 6.53 8.98
N TRP A 162 0.45 7.40 9.85
CA TRP A 162 -0.32 7.97 10.96
C TRP A 162 -1.54 8.74 10.44
N TYR A 163 -1.37 9.73 9.58
CA TYR A 163 -2.51 10.50 9.10
C TYR A 163 -3.47 9.69 8.21
N ASN A 164 -2.99 8.64 7.54
CA ASN A 164 -3.83 7.72 6.75
C ASN A 164 -4.43 6.57 7.59
N GLY A 165 -4.18 6.52 8.90
CA GLY A 165 -4.77 5.54 9.80
C GLY A 165 -4.25 4.10 9.61
N HIS A 166 -3.01 3.95 9.16
CA HIS A 166 -2.35 2.66 9.06
C HIS A 166 -2.16 2.02 10.46
N PRO A 167 -2.48 0.72 10.64
CA PRO A 167 -2.44 0.09 11.96
C PRO A 167 -1.10 0.16 12.68
N ASP A 168 0.02 0.10 11.94
CA ASP A 168 1.36 0.13 12.54
C ASP A 168 1.77 1.51 13.08
N CYS A 169 1.16 2.60 12.61
CA CYS A 169 1.49 3.97 13.02
C CYS A 169 0.29 4.72 13.63
N ARG A 170 -0.84 4.05 13.88
CA ARG A 170 -2.05 4.67 14.49
C ARG A 170 -1.81 5.27 15.88
N ASN A 171 -0.78 4.78 16.58
CA ASN A 171 -0.41 5.21 17.93
C ASN A 171 0.78 6.18 17.90
N LEU A 172 1.27 6.55 16.71
CA LEU A 172 2.25 7.63 16.59
C LEU A 172 1.62 8.89 17.19
N ALA A 173 2.37 9.58 18.04
CA ALA A 173 1.93 10.80 18.69
C ALA A 173 2.93 11.91 18.37
N PRO A 174 2.95 12.42 17.13
CA PRO A 174 3.84 13.52 16.79
C PRO A 174 3.47 14.74 17.63
N ASP A 175 4.46 15.36 18.26
CA ASP A 175 4.25 16.62 18.96
C ASP A 175 4.12 17.77 17.94
N LEU A 176 2.91 18.29 17.83
CA LEU A 176 2.58 19.41 16.94
C LEU A 176 2.25 20.69 17.73
N GLU A 177 2.31 20.65 19.07
CA GLU A 177 1.83 21.71 19.95
C GLU A 177 2.99 22.51 20.59
N SER A 178 4.16 21.90 20.77
CA SER A 178 5.30 22.54 21.44
C SER A 178 6.13 23.48 20.55
N THR A 179 5.92 23.49 19.24
CA THR A 179 6.72 24.28 18.28
C THR A 179 5.88 24.75 17.10
N ASP A 180 6.22 25.92 16.55
CA ASP A 180 5.60 26.47 15.34
C ASP A 180 6.26 26.01 14.04
N THR A 181 7.31 25.19 14.12
CA THR A 181 8.19 24.88 12.98
C THR A 181 8.40 23.38 12.82
N ALA A 182 8.18 22.88 11.60
CA ALA A 182 8.57 21.54 11.16
C ALA A 182 9.67 21.61 10.09
N VAL A 183 10.57 20.64 10.09
CA VAL A 183 11.63 20.50 9.07
C VAL A 183 11.50 19.13 8.43
N ILE A 184 11.41 19.11 7.10
CA ILE A 184 11.30 17.89 6.30
C ILE A 184 12.56 17.77 5.46
N LEU A 185 13.30 16.68 5.64
CA LEU A 185 14.50 16.38 4.87
C LEU A 185 14.12 15.62 3.58
N GLY A 186 14.14 16.33 2.45
CA GLY A 186 13.80 15.79 1.15
C GLY A 186 12.94 16.74 0.31
N GLN A 187 13.07 16.61 -1.02
CA GLN A 187 12.34 17.40 -2.01
C GLN A 187 11.65 16.46 -3.02
N GLY A 188 10.94 15.46 -2.51
CA GLY A 188 10.12 14.53 -3.30
C GLY A 188 8.64 14.76 -3.06
N ASN A 189 7.77 14.05 -3.80
CA ASN A 189 6.31 14.18 -3.63
C ASN A 189 5.87 13.90 -2.20
N VAL A 190 6.41 12.87 -1.53
CA VAL A 190 6.05 12.56 -0.14
C VAL A 190 6.40 13.71 0.82
N ALA A 191 7.51 14.41 0.58
CA ALA A 191 7.86 15.59 1.38
C ALA A 191 6.84 16.72 1.19
N LEU A 192 6.36 16.92 -0.04
CA LEU A 192 5.27 17.85 -0.33
C LEU A 192 3.95 17.41 0.30
N ASP A 193 3.61 16.11 0.28
CA ASP A 193 2.40 15.59 0.92
C ASP A 193 2.42 15.89 2.43
N VAL A 194 3.52 15.58 3.12
CA VAL A 194 3.68 15.89 4.55
C VAL A 194 3.57 17.39 4.81
N ALA A 195 4.24 18.22 3.99
CA ALA A 195 4.15 19.68 4.12
C ALA A 195 2.71 20.18 3.93
N ARG A 196 2.00 19.71 2.90
CA ARG A 196 0.60 20.09 2.63
C ARG A 196 -0.30 19.70 3.80
N ILE A 197 -0.17 18.49 4.34
CA ILE A 197 -1.00 18.04 5.48
C ILE A 197 -0.74 18.89 6.73
N LEU A 198 0.50 19.30 6.97
CA LEU A 198 0.85 20.15 8.13
C LEU A 198 0.28 21.57 8.04
N VAL A 199 0.16 22.14 6.83
CA VAL A 199 -0.22 23.56 6.65
C VAL A 199 -1.60 23.78 6.06
N ARG A 200 -2.28 22.72 5.56
CA ARG A 200 -3.62 22.86 4.99
C ARG A 200 -4.65 23.13 6.08
N PRO A 201 -5.62 24.03 5.85
CA PRO A 201 -6.71 24.27 6.78
C PRO A 201 -7.44 22.98 7.17
N THR A 202 -7.70 22.80 8.46
CA THR A 202 -8.27 21.57 9.01
C THR A 202 -9.73 21.36 8.63
N ASP A 203 -10.46 22.43 8.32
CA ASP A 203 -11.83 22.36 7.76
C ASP A 203 -11.84 21.75 6.36
N GLU A 204 -10.85 22.04 5.53
CA GLU A 204 -10.66 21.38 4.24
C GLU A 204 -10.28 19.90 4.44
N LEU A 205 -9.34 19.60 5.35
CA LEU A 205 -8.94 18.23 5.67
C LEU A 205 -10.08 17.40 6.26
N ALA A 206 -10.99 18.00 7.03
CA ALA A 206 -12.16 17.33 7.61
C ALA A 206 -13.12 16.74 6.56
N THR A 207 -13.04 17.20 5.30
CA THR A 207 -13.83 16.67 4.19
C THR A 207 -13.20 15.46 3.49
N THR A 208 -11.98 15.07 3.90
CA THR A 208 -11.19 13.99 3.30
C THR A 208 -11.32 12.68 4.09
N ASP A 209 -10.59 11.64 3.68
CA ASP A 209 -10.50 10.36 4.40
C ASP A 209 -9.36 10.31 5.43
N ILE A 210 -8.81 11.46 5.85
CA ILE A 210 -7.81 11.56 6.91
C ILE A 210 -8.29 10.89 8.20
N ALA A 211 -7.38 10.24 8.92
CA ALA A 211 -7.72 9.58 10.17
C ALA A 211 -8.15 10.60 11.24
N SER A 212 -9.27 10.33 11.93
CA SER A 212 -9.84 11.29 12.89
C SER A 212 -8.88 11.67 14.01
N HIS A 213 -8.03 10.75 14.48
CA HIS A 213 -7.04 11.04 15.51
C HIS A 213 -5.96 12.02 15.01
N ALA A 214 -5.56 11.91 13.74
CA ALA A 214 -4.61 12.82 13.13
C ALA A 214 -5.22 14.19 12.88
N LEU A 215 -6.47 14.25 12.39
CA LEU A 215 -7.20 15.50 12.26
C LEU A 215 -7.31 16.24 13.60
N SER A 216 -7.71 15.55 14.67
CA SER A 216 -7.79 16.16 16.00
C SER A 216 -6.45 16.66 16.52
N ALA A 217 -5.33 16.02 16.16
CA ALA A 217 -3.99 16.52 16.50
C ALA A 217 -3.64 17.76 15.67
N LEU A 218 -3.94 17.76 14.37
CA LEU A 218 -3.71 18.89 13.47
C LEU A 218 -4.55 20.12 13.86
N GLU A 219 -5.76 19.94 14.38
CA GLU A 219 -6.60 21.03 14.90
C GLU A 219 -5.96 21.78 16.09
N ARG A 220 -5.13 21.10 16.87
CA ARG A 220 -4.37 21.70 17.98
C ARG A 220 -2.97 22.16 17.56
N SER A 221 -2.56 21.86 16.33
CA SER A 221 -1.21 22.14 15.83
C SER A 221 -0.87 23.63 15.89
N SER A 222 0.29 23.92 16.46
CA SER A 222 0.90 25.24 16.46
C SER A 222 1.83 25.47 15.27
N ILE A 223 2.03 24.46 14.40
CA ILE A 223 2.90 24.54 13.22
C ILE A 223 2.40 25.63 12.25
N ARG A 224 3.26 26.59 11.94
CA ARG A 224 3.03 27.68 10.98
C ARG A 224 4.15 27.78 9.93
N LYS A 225 5.30 27.14 10.17
CA LYS A 225 6.46 27.13 9.26
C LYS A 225 6.85 25.70 8.94
N VAL A 226 7.05 25.42 7.66
CA VAL A 226 7.56 24.12 7.20
C VAL A 226 8.75 24.36 6.27
N TYR A 227 9.90 23.82 6.64
CA TYR A 227 11.11 23.86 5.82
C TYR A 227 11.24 22.56 5.02
N LEU A 228 11.41 22.68 3.70
CA LEU A 228 11.72 21.58 2.80
C LEU A 228 13.22 21.63 2.45
N VAL A 229 14.02 20.77 3.07
CA VAL A 229 15.47 20.81 2.94
C VAL A 229 15.94 19.77 1.92
N GLY A 230 16.50 20.26 0.81
CA GLY A 230 17.17 19.44 -0.18
C GLY A 230 18.67 19.36 0.07
N ARG A 231 19.28 18.20 -0.21
CA ARG A 231 20.74 18.06 -0.25
C ARG A 231 21.39 18.51 -1.57
N ARG A 232 20.58 18.85 -2.58
CA ARG A 232 20.97 19.25 -3.94
C ARG A 232 20.08 20.41 -4.39
N GLY A 233 20.40 21.01 -5.52
CA GLY A 233 19.66 22.12 -6.10
C GLY A 233 18.29 21.73 -6.70
N PRO A 234 17.52 22.74 -7.17
CA PRO A 234 16.16 22.56 -7.67
C PRO A 234 16.07 21.67 -8.91
N VAL A 235 17.12 21.62 -9.74
CA VAL A 235 17.18 20.77 -10.94
C VAL A 235 17.13 19.28 -10.58
N GLN A 236 17.61 18.90 -9.40
CA GLN A 236 17.59 17.51 -8.93
C GLN A 236 16.47 17.19 -7.94
N ALA A 237 15.52 18.11 -7.74
CA ALA A 237 14.33 17.87 -6.96
C ALA A 237 13.54 16.69 -7.56
N ALA A 238 13.07 15.79 -6.70
CA ALA A 238 12.34 14.59 -7.11
C ALA A 238 10.82 14.81 -7.13
N CYS A 239 10.35 15.99 -6.72
CA CYS A 239 8.94 16.34 -6.79
C CYS A 239 8.51 16.56 -8.24
N THR A 240 7.29 16.16 -8.56
CA THR A 240 6.70 16.41 -9.88
C THR A 240 6.10 17.81 -9.96
N ALA A 241 5.99 18.34 -11.18
CA ALA A 241 5.42 19.66 -11.40
C ALA A 241 3.95 19.78 -10.97
N LYS A 242 3.18 18.68 -10.94
CA LYS A 242 1.79 18.67 -10.42
C LYS A 242 1.80 18.97 -8.93
N GLU A 243 2.51 18.16 -8.15
CA GLU A 243 2.57 18.28 -6.69
C GLU A 243 3.17 19.61 -6.24
N LEU A 244 4.19 20.10 -6.95
CA LEU A 244 4.75 21.43 -6.69
C LEU A 244 3.73 22.55 -6.96
N ARG A 245 2.97 22.47 -8.06
CA ARG A 245 1.93 23.47 -8.36
C ARG A 245 0.82 23.47 -7.32
N GLU A 246 0.48 22.32 -6.75
CA GLU A 246 -0.55 22.24 -5.71
C GLU A 246 -0.14 22.95 -4.43
N ILE A 247 1.11 22.76 -3.94
CA ILE A 247 1.58 23.47 -2.75
C ILE A 247 1.72 24.98 -3.01
N LEU A 248 2.19 25.37 -4.20
CA LEU A 248 2.27 26.78 -4.62
C LEU A 248 0.89 27.44 -4.76
N GLY A 249 -0.15 26.64 -5.01
CA GLY A 249 -1.53 27.10 -5.16
C GLY A 249 -2.33 27.16 -3.86
N LEU A 250 -1.75 26.76 -2.72
CA LEU A 250 -2.45 26.81 -1.44
C LEU A 250 -2.74 28.26 -1.04
N ARG A 251 -4.00 28.52 -0.68
CA ARG A 251 -4.45 29.83 -0.22
C ARG A 251 -3.85 30.13 1.16
N ASN A 252 -3.55 31.39 1.41
CA ASN A 252 -3.01 31.88 2.69
C ASN A 252 -1.68 31.24 3.12
N LEU A 253 -0.92 30.66 2.18
CA LEU A 253 0.42 30.15 2.41
C LEU A 253 1.43 31.08 1.74
N HIS A 254 2.40 31.57 2.51
CA HIS A 254 3.54 32.28 1.95
C HIS A 254 4.62 31.25 1.61
N ILE A 255 4.96 31.16 0.32
CA ILE A 255 6.07 30.33 -0.15
C ILE A 255 7.30 31.23 -0.28
N ASP A 256 8.33 30.90 0.49
CA ASP A 256 9.62 31.57 0.44
C ASP A 256 10.65 30.65 -0.23
N ILE A 257 11.13 31.07 -1.40
CA ILE A 257 12.21 30.43 -2.15
C ILE A 257 13.18 31.54 -2.52
N GLN A 258 14.42 31.46 -2.04
CA GLN A 258 15.41 32.50 -2.32
C GLN A 258 15.83 32.42 -3.79
N GLU A 259 15.93 33.59 -4.45
CA GLU A 259 16.37 33.66 -5.84
C GLU A 259 17.77 33.05 -6.03
N SER A 260 18.64 33.18 -5.03
CA SER A 260 19.97 32.55 -5.02
C SER A 260 19.91 31.03 -5.12
N ASP A 261 18.87 30.39 -4.58
CA ASP A 261 18.71 28.93 -4.59
C ASP A 261 18.22 28.40 -5.94
N LEU A 262 17.72 29.30 -6.80
CA LEU A 262 17.26 28.99 -8.17
C LEU A 262 18.38 29.08 -9.21
N GLN A 263 19.56 29.60 -8.82
CA GLN A 263 20.69 29.70 -9.73
C GLN A 263 21.25 28.32 -10.03
N THR A 264 21.22 27.95 -11.31
CA THR A 264 21.83 26.71 -11.78
C THR A 264 23.34 26.87 -11.88
N THR A 265 24.05 25.85 -11.44
CA THR A 265 25.49 25.70 -11.58
C THR A 265 25.82 24.76 -12.75
N PRO A 266 27.04 24.78 -13.31
CA PRO A 266 27.47 23.80 -14.32
C PRO A 266 27.41 22.33 -13.87
N ALA A 267 27.33 22.07 -12.55
CA ALA A 267 27.12 20.73 -12.01
C ALA A 267 25.68 20.23 -12.17
N ASP A 268 24.72 21.14 -12.44
CA ASP A 268 23.30 20.84 -12.61
C ASP A 268 22.94 20.45 -14.06
N GLU A 269 23.84 20.70 -15.02
CA GLU A 269 23.64 20.40 -16.46
C GLU A 269 24.06 18.98 -16.88
N ARG A 270 24.51 18.14 -15.93
CA ARG A 270 24.99 16.77 -16.17
C ARG A 270 24.03 15.72 -15.63
#